data_AF-A0A8T3YMA2-F1
#
_entry.id   AF-A0A8T3YMA2-F1
#
_cell.length_a   1.000
_cell.length_b   1.000
_cell.length_c   1.000
_cell.angle_alpha   90.00
_cell.angle_beta   90.00
_cell.angle_gamma   90.00
#
_symmetry.space_group_name_H-M   'P 1'
#
loop_
_entity.id
_entity.type
_entity.pdbx_description
1 polymer ?
#
loop_
_entity_poly.entity_id
_entity_poly.type
_entity_poly.pdbx_seq_one_letter_code
_entity_poly.pdbx_strand_id
1 'polypeptide(L)'
;MTKALYAIITAILFIFLLILAACATSVQVAETVNETPIPLDTNITNASKPDPCAGITCGDGQACTVNGGKGVCGCTSGTKACNGGCISTDACCTNKDCSSGETCIDGACTFSCSNVKCTSNKVCEEAFKGCTCPSNYRFCDTQNKCIPADHCCNAFECGRGSENRCDATTTSARVCIFGTGKACKFYDEDRSKPLIIDGKVIDIVIGKFNYTYGAEMRVGDERFNVTPGQRVSIGGGLGVQMDDIKEKGGECSSRSIVTFVGGNQSISS
;
A
#
# COMPACT_ATOMS: atom_id res chain seq x y z
N MET A 1 25.13 22.09 13.04
CA MET A 1 23.84 21.50 12.61
C MET A 1 22.84 22.52 12.03
N THR A 2 23.22 23.78 11.79
CA THR A 2 22.25 24.86 11.48
C THR A 2 22.12 25.26 10.01
N LYS A 3 23.16 25.04 9.18
CA LYS A 3 23.13 25.45 7.75
C LYS A 3 22.32 24.51 6.85
N ALA A 4 22.41 23.19 7.08
CA ALA A 4 21.68 22.20 6.29
C ALA A 4 20.16 22.24 6.56
N LEU A 5 19.77 22.47 7.82
CA LEU A 5 18.35 22.59 8.20
C LEU A 5 17.72 23.85 7.58
N TYR A 6 18.44 24.97 7.54
CA TYR A 6 17.96 26.21 6.94
C TYR A 6 17.72 26.09 5.43
N ALA A 7 18.61 25.39 4.71
CA ALA A 7 18.46 25.15 3.26
C ALA A 7 17.25 24.26 2.91
N ILE A 8 16.92 23.28 3.78
CA ILE A 8 15.75 22.42 3.59
C ILE A 8 14.46 23.20 3.85
N ILE A 9 14.43 24.03 4.90
CA ILE A 9 13.26 24.84 5.23
C ILE A 9 12.97 25.86 4.12
N THR A 10 13.99 26.54 3.57
CA THR A 10 13.78 27.49 2.47
C THR A 10 13.31 26.81 1.19
N ALA A 11 13.80 25.62 0.87
CA ALA A 11 13.34 24.84 -0.29
C ALA A 11 11.86 24.42 -0.16
N ILE A 12 11.43 23.95 1.02
CA ILE A 12 10.04 23.55 1.27
C ILE A 12 9.11 24.77 1.16
N LEU A 13 9.52 25.92 1.71
CA LEU A 13 8.73 27.14 1.69
C LEU A 13 8.55 27.70 0.27
N PHE A 14 9.57 27.54 -0.58
CA PHE A 14 9.49 27.93 -1.99
C PHE A 14 8.56 27.02 -2.80
N ILE A 15 8.58 25.71 -2.55
CA ILE A 15 7.66 24.74 -3.19
C ILE A 15 6.22 25.03 -2.78
N PHE A 16 5.97 25.35 -1.50
CA PHE A 16 4.63 25.67 -1.03
C PHE A 16 4.06 26.95 -1.67
N LEU A 17 4.91 27.97 -1.88
CA LEU A 17 4.56 29.20 -2.60
C LEU A 17 4.19 28.95 -4.07
N LEU A 18 4.88 28.02 -4.74
CA LEU A 18 4.57 27.65 -6.12
C LEU A 18 3.22 26.92 -6.25
N ILE A 19 2.83 26.12 -5.25
CA ILE A 19 1.52 25.43 -5.24
C ILE A 19 0.37 26.41 -5.03
N LEU A 20 0.55 27.44 -4.18
CA LEU A 20 -0.45 28.48 -3.93
C LEU A 20 -0.74 29.35 -5.17
N ALA A 21 0.25 29.58 -6.03
CA ALA A 21 0.07 30.36 -7.26
C ALA A 21 -0.73 29.63 -8.36
N ALA A 22 -0.85 28.29 -8.29
CA ALA A 22 -1.56 27.49 -9.29
C ALA A 22 -3.10 27.44 -9.09
N CYS A 23 -3.60 27.95 -7.96
CA CYS A 23 -5.03 27.96 -7.62
C CYS A 23 -5.62 29.38 -7.67
N ALA A 24 -5.30 30.18 -8.69
CA ALA A 24 -6.10 31.36 -9.00
C ALA A 24 -7.23 30.94 -9.95
N THR A 25 -8.37 30.52 -9.38
CA THR A 25 -9.60 30.28 -10.14
C THR A 25 -10.08 31.61 -10.75
N SER A 26 -10.18 31.64 -12.07
CA SER A 26 -10.79 32.75 -12.81
C SER A 26 -12.26 32.88 -12.41
N VAL A 27 -12.58 33.93 -11.66
CA VAL A 27 -13.95 34.38 -11.42
C VAL A 27 -14.49 34.90 -12.74
N GLN A 28 -15.44 34.19 -13.34
CA GLN A 28 -16.20 34.75 -14.46
C GLN A 28 -17.18 35.79 -13.92
N VAL A 29 -16.95 37.04 -14.31
CA VAL A 29 -17.86 38.16 -14.09
C VAL A 29 -19.13 37.88 -14.89
N ALA A 30 -20.25 37.71 -14.19
CA ALA A 30 -21.56 37.69 -14.81
C ALA A 30 -21.83 39.08 -15.41
N GLU A 31 -21.97 39.14 -16.74
CA GLU A 31 -22.44 40.34 -17.43
C GLU A 31 -23.83 40.72 -16.92
N THR A 32 -23.94 41.95 -16.43
CA THR A 32 -25.18 42.57 -16.03
C THR A 32 -25.90 43.02 -17.30
N VAL A 33 -26.89 42.23 -17.73
CA VAL A 33 -27.75 42.59 -18.87
C VAL A 33 -28.66 43.74 -18.42
N ASN A 34 -28.48 44.88 -19.07
CA ASN A 34 -29.26 46.09 -18.88
C ASN A 34 -30.63 45.91 -19.56
N GLU A 35 -31.65 45.54 -18.79
CA GLU A 35 -33.02 45.43 -19.29
C GLU A 35 -33.59 46.82 -19.58
N THR A 36 -33.86 47.07 -20.86
CA THR A 36 -34.65 48.22 -21.31
C THR A 36 -36.12 47.80 -21.32
N PRO A 37 -37.06 48.55 -20.72
CA PRO A 37 -38.47 48.17 -20.70
C PRO A 37 -39.07 48.30 -22.11
N ILE A 38 -39.47 47.17 -22.70
CA ILE A 38 -40.23 47.13 -23.96
C ILE A 38 -41.72 47.03 -23.60
N PRO A 39 -42.63 47.77 -24.28
CA PRO A 39 -44.06 47.70 -24.01
C PRO A 39 -44.64 46.29 -24.23
N LEU A 40 -45.48 45.89 -23.29
CA LEU A 40 -46.23 44.64 -23.27
C LEU A 40 -47.29 44.64 -24.39
N ASP A 41 -46.91 44.13 -25.56
CA ASP A 41 -47.89 43.76 -26.59
C ASP A 41 -48.46 42.38 -26.29
N THR A 42 -49.74 42.39 -25.92
CA THR A 42 -50.48 41.26 -25.38
C THR A 42 -51.10 40.47 -26.53
N ASN A 43 -50.31 39.63 -27.22
CA ASN A 43 -50.87 38.59 -28.10
C ASN A 43 -49.85 37.49 -28.43
N ILE A 44 -49.47 36.68 -27.42
CA ILE A 44 -48.80 35.41 -27.66
C ILE A 44 -49.86 34.32 -27.58
N THR A 45 -50.26 33.82 -28.75
CA THR A 45 -50.79 32.47 -28.87
C THR A 45 -49.78 31.52 -28.24
N ASN A 46 -50.18 30.87 -27.14
CA ASN A 46 -49.39 29.85 -26.44
C ASN A 46 -49.05 28.69 -27.39
N ALA A 47 -48.02 28.86 -28.21
CA ALA A 47 -47.30 27.76 -28.80
C ALA A 47 -46.51 27.10 -27.66
N SER A 48 -47.14 26.12 -27.02
CA SER A 48 -46.48 25.23 -26.06
C SER A 48 -45.13 24.83 -26.64
N LYS A 49 -44.04 25.24 -25.97
CA LYS A 49 -42.68 24.87 -26.37
C LYS A 49 -42.66 23.35 -26.55
N PRO A 50 -42.31 22.83 -27.74
CA PRO A 50 -42.39 21.39 -28.01
C PRO A 50 -41.56 20.66 -26.95
N ASP A 51 -42.17 19.65 -26.33
CA ASP A 51 -41.51 18.81 -25.32
C ASP A 51 -40.25 18.19 -25.97
N PRO A 52 -39.04 18.52 -25.49
CA PRO A 52 -37.80 18.00 -26.07
C PRO A 52 -37.65 16.48 -25.95
N CYS A 53 -38.46 15.83 -25.12
CA CYS A 53 -38.54 14.37 -24.97
C CYS A 53 -39.66 13.73 -25.80
N ALA A 54 -40.49 14.53 -26.49
CA ALA A 54 -41.53 14.00 -27.36
C ALA A 54 -40.91 13.19 -28.51
N GLY A 55 -41.26 11.91 -28.60
CA GLY A 55 -40.77 11.00 -29.65
C GLY A 55 -39.40 10.36 -29.37
N ILE A 56 -38.78 10.63 -28.22
CA ILE A 56 -37.55 9.95 -27.80
C ILE A 56 -37.92 8.69 -27.03
N THR A 57 -37.53 7.52 -27.55
CA THR A 57 -37.59 6.25 -26.82
C THR A 57 -36.20 5.91 -26.29
N CYS A 58 -36.07 5.83 -24.97
CA CYS A 58 -34.84 5.42 -24.32
C CYS A 58 -34.80 3.91 -24.09
N GLY A 59 -33.60 3.33 -23.96
CA GLY A 59 -33.42 1.91 -23.69
C GLY A 59 -33.77 1.51 -22.24
N ASP A 60 -33.61 0.23 -21.92
CA ASP A 60 -33.94 -0.31 -20.59
C ASP A 60 -33.21 0.42 -19.46
N GLY A 61 -33.98 0.88 -18.46
CA GLY A 61 -33.47 1.61 -17.30
C GLY A 61 -33.11 3.08 -17.56
N GLN A 62 -33.34 3.59 -18.77
CA GLN A 62 -33.11 4.99 -19.13
C GLN A 62 -34.39 5.81 -19.11
N ALA A 63 -34.28 7.08 -18.73
CA ALA A 63 -35.33 8.07 -18.88
C ALA A 63 -34.84 9.24 -19.73
N CYS A 64 -35.74 9.81 -20.53
CA CYS A 64 -35.44 11.05 -21.23
C CYS A 64 -35.46 12.21 -20.23
N THR A 65 -34.38 12.98 -20.23
CA THR A 65 -34.25 14.22 -19.44
C THR A 65 -33.87 15.36 -20.36
N VAL A 66 -34.30 16.58 -20.04
CA VAL A 66 -33.99 17.76 -20.86
C VAL A 66 -32.66 18.37 -20.39
N ASN A 67 -31.65 18.34 -21.25
CA ASN A 67 -30.36 18.99 -21.02
C ASN A 67 -30.11 20.04 -22.11
N GLY A 68 -30.00 21.32 -21.72
CA GLY A 68 -29.80 22.43 -22.66
C GLY A 68 -30.92 22.59 -23.70
N GLY A 69 -32.15 22.20 -23.36
CA GLY A 69 -33.31 22.25 -24.27
C GLY A 69 -33.41 21.10 -25.28
N LYS A 70 -32.57 20.06 -25.16
CA LYS A 70 -32.64 18.82 -25.95
C LYS A 70 -33.00 17.65 -25.03
N GLY A 71 -33.84 16.72 -25.50
CA GLY A 71 -34.08 15.47 -24.79
C GLY A 71 -32.88 14.54 -24.94
N VAL A 72 -32.38 14.02 -23.82
CA VAL A 72 -31.24 13.11 -23.75
C VAL A 72 -31.64 11.92 -22.87
N CYS A 73 -31.40 10.71 -23.37
CA CYS A 73 -31.57 9.50 -22.58
C CYS A 73 -30.43 9.35 -21.58
N GLY A 74 -30.76 9.29 -20.30
CA GLY A 74 -29.82 9.03 -19.21
C GLY A 74 -30.35 7.91 -18.32
N CYS A 75 -29.46 7.31 -17.54
CA CYS A 75 -29.87 6.32 -16.54
C CYS A 75 -30.77 6.97 -15.48
N THR A 76 -31.80 6.25 -15.08
CA THR A 76 -32.74 6.71 -14.04
C THR A 76 -32.04 6.84 -12.68
N SER A 77 -32.65 7.58 -11.75
CA SER A 77 -32.11 7.72 -10.39
C SER A 77 -31.86 6.36 -9.75
N GLY A 78 -30.70 6.19 -9.08
CA GLY A 78 -30.26 4.91 -8.52
C GLY A 78 -29.60 3.96 -9.54
N THR A 79 -29.42 4.38 -10.79
CA THR A 79 -28.67 3.63 -11.80
C THR A 79 -27.56 4.46 -12.45
N LYS A 80 -26.52 3.80 -12.95
CA LYS A 80 -25.38 4.41 -13.66
C LYS A 80 -25.14 3.71 -14.99
N ALA A 81 -24.55 4.44 -15.93
CA ALA A 81 -24.19 3.90 -17.23
C ALA A 81 -23.02 2.92 -17.12
N CYS A 82 -23.18 1.72 -17.69
CA CYS A 82 -22.14 0.70 -17.79
C CYS A 82 -22.28 -0.06 -19.11
N ASN A 83 -21.23 -0.07 -19.93
CA ASN A 83 -21.17 -0.80 -21.21
C ASN A 83 -22.41 -0.61 -22.13
N GLY A 84 -22.99 0.59 -22.14
CA GLY A 84 -24.16 0.93 -22.96
C GLY A 84 -25.52 0.61 -22.34
N GLY A 85 -25.56 0.00 -21.15
CA GLY A 85 -26.77 -0.21 -20.35
C GLY A 85 -26.75 0.60 -19.05
N CYS A 86 -27.86 0.56 -18.32
CA CYS A 86 -27.96 1.12 -16.97
C CYS A 86 -27.95 0.00 -15.93
N ILE A 87 -27.01 0.06 -14.99
CA ILE A 87 -26.89 -0.86 -13.85
C ILE A 87 -27.17 -0.11 -12.55
N SER A 88 -27.46 -0.82 -11.46
CA SER A 88 -27.57 -0.19 -10.13
C SER A 88 -26.32 0.62 -9.78
N THR A 89 -26.47 1.75 -9.08
CA THR A 89 -25.33 2.53 -8.57
C THR A 89 -24.44 1.71 -7.62
N ASP A 90 -25.02 0.72 -6.94
CA ASP A 90 -24.33 -0.18 -6.01
C ASP A 90 -23.59 -1.33 -6.72
N ALA A 91 -23.92 -1.56 -8.00
CA ALA A 91 -23.21 -2.52 -8.84
C ALA A 91 -21.91 -1.91 -9.38
N CYS A 92 -20.94 -2.75 -9.71
CA CYS A 92 -19.70 -2.31 -10.34
C CYS A 92 -19.75 -2.49 -11.85
N CYS A 93 -19.08 -1.61 -12.59
CA CYS A 93 -18.86 -1.77 -14.03
C CYS A 93 -17.42 -2.18 -14.33
N THR A 94 -16.49 -1.67 -13.52
CA THR A 94 -15.05 -1.91 -13.60
C THR A 94 -14.48 -2.03 -12.20
N ASN A 95 -13.23 -2.48 -12.08
CA ASN A 95 -12.55 -2.55 -10.78
C ASN A 95 -12.39 -1.17 -10.10
N LYS A 96 -12.54 -0.06 -10.84
CA LYS A 96 -12.51 1.30 -10.26
C LYS A 96 -13.77 1.64 -9.47
N ASP A 97 -14.87 0.93 -9.71
CA ASP A 97 -16.10 1.08 -8.95
C ASP A 97 -16.04 0.36 -7.59
N CYS A 98 -15.02 -0.46 -7.36
CA CYS A 98 -14.86 -1.27 -6.16
C CYS A 98 -13.84 -0.68 -5.20
N SER A 99 -13.93 -1.08 -3.93
CA SER A 99 -12.95 -0.69 -2.92
C SER A 99 -11.59 -1.35 -3.18
N SER A 100 -10.53 -0.83 -2.56
CA SER A 100 -9.18 -1.40 -2.68
C SER A 100 -9.15 -2.89 -2.31
N GLY A 101 -8.64 -3.73 -3.21
CA GLY A 101 -8.56 -5.20 -3.03
C GLY A 101 -9.77 -5.97 -3.57
N GLU A 102 -10.79 -5.26 -4.06
CA GLU A 102 -11.94 -5.87 -4.72
C GLU A 102 -11.82 -5.84 -6.24
N THR A 103 -12.44 -6.80 -6.89
CA THR A 103 -12.52 -6.94 -8.35
C THR A 103 -13.99 -6.98 -8.73
N CYS A 104 -14.34 -6.28 -9.80
CA CYS A 104 -15.68 -6.32 -10.33
C CYS A 104 -15.88 -7.62 -11.12
N ILE A 105 -16.76 -8.49 -10.63
CA ILE A 105 -17.12 -9.77 -11.25
C ILE A 105 -18.63 -9.80 -11.35
N ASP A 106 -19.16 -9.91 -12.58
CA ASP A 106 -20.59 -9.99 -12.88
C ASP A 106 -21.44 -8.90 -12.20
N GLY A 107 -20.91 -7.67 -12.15
CA GLY A 107 -21.59 -6.52 -11.55
C GLY A 107 -21.48 -6.41 -10.03
N ALA A 108 -20.75 -7.33 -9.37
CA ALA A 108 -20.51 -7.32 -7.94
C ALA A 108 -19.02 -7.14 -7.60
N CYS A 109 -18.72 -6.30 -6.61
CA CYS A 109 -17.38 -6.17 -6.06
C CYS A 109 -17.06 -7.37 -5.17
N THR A 110 -16.11 -8.18 -5.61
CA THR A 110 -15.64 -9.37 -4.89
C THR A 110 -14.24 -9.13 -4.37
N PHE A 111 -14.04 -9.29 -3.07
CA PHE A 111 -12.70 -9.22 -2.47
C PHE A 111 -11.91 -10.49 -2.82
N SER A 112 -10.65 -10.33 -3.25
CA SER A 112 -9.74 -11.46 -3.42
C SER A 112 -8.32 -11.08 -3.00
N CYS A 113 -7.68 -11.96 -2.26
CA CYS A 113 -6.30 -11.76 -1.81
C CYS A 113 -5.27 -11.75 -2.95
N SER A 114 -5.63 -12.22 -4.15
CA SER A 114 -4.76 -12.25 -5.33
C SER A 114 -4.20 -10.88 -5.72
N ASN A 115 -4.91 -9.80 -5.41
CA ASN A 115 -4.54 -8.42 -5.77
C ASN A 115 -4.07 -7.59 -4.55
N VAL A 116 -3.98 -8.19 -3.37
CA VAL A 116 -3.69 -7.49 -2.12
C VAL A 116 -2.25 -7.71 -1.72
N LYS A 117 -1.47 -6.63 -1.67
CA LYS A 117 -0.11 -6.63 -1.15
C LYS A 117 -0.11 -6.18 0.30
N CYS A 118 0.12 -7.14 1.21
CA CYS A 118 0.27 -6.85 2.62
C CYS A 118 1.71 -6.46 2.97
N THR A 119 1.85 -5.48 3.86
CA THR A 119 3.13 -5.03 4.43
C THR A 119 3.21 -5.39 5.91
N SER A 120 4.34 -5.10 6.55
CA SER A 120 4.47 -5.20 7.99
C SER A 120 4.17 -6.61 8.51
N ASN A 121 4.61 -7.63 7.77
CA ASN A 121 4.47 -9.03 8.13
C ASN A 121 3.01 -9.50 8.25
N LYS A 122 2.07 -8.80 7.61
CA LYS A 122 0.66 -9.19 7.52
C LYS A 122 0.41 -10.18 6.38
N VAL A 123 -0.62 -11.00 6.54
CA VAL A 123 -1.17 -11.89 5.52
C VAL A 123 -2.54 -11.38 5.08
N CYS A 124 -2.89 -11.61 3.82
CA CYS A 124 -4.24 -11.28 3.37
C CYS A 124 -5.19 -12.42 3.76
N GLU A 125 -6.31 -12.06 4.38
CA GLU A 125 -7.33 -13.01 4.79
C GLU A 125 -8.68 -12.61 4.15
N GLU A 126 -9.25 -13.51 3.35
CA GLU A 126 -10.50 -13.23 2.63
C GLU A 126 -11.68 -13.03 3.57
N ALA A 127 -11.73 -13.76 4.69
CA ALA A 127 -12.77 -13.63 5.70
C ALA A 127 -12.82 -12.23 6.35
N PHE A 128 -11.68 -11.57 6.51
CA PHE A 128 -11.58 -10.22 7.05
C PHE A 128 -11.49 -9.14 5.97
N LYS A 129 -11.52 -9.54 4.69
CA LYS A 129 -11.37 -8.66 3.52
C LYS A 129 -10.19 -7.70 3.67
N GLY A 130 -9.03 -8.19 4.09
CA GLY A 130 -7.88 -7.32 4.31
C GLY A 130 -6.62 -8.01 4.84
N CYS A 131 -5.63 -7.18 5.17
CA CYS A 131 -4.35 -7.63 5.72
C CYS A 131 -4.40 -7.70 7.25
N THR A 132 -4.19 -8.89 7.81
CA THR A 132 -4.16 -9.15 9.25
C THR A 132 -2.87 -9.84 9.67
N CYS A 133 -2.58 -9.89 10.97
CA CYS A 133 -1.48 -10.73 11.44
C CYS A 133 -1.87 -12.21 11.32
N PRO A 134 -0.93 -13.09 10.92
CA PRO A 134 -1.18 -14.52 10.86
C PRO A 134 -1.52 -15.09 12.25
N SER A 135 -2.07 -16.30 12.28
CA SER A 135 -2.41 -16.98 13.54
C SER A 135 -1.20 -17.09 14.47
N ASN A 136 -1.40 -16.83 15.76
CA ASN A 136 -0.35 -16.74 16.80
C ASN A 136 0.60 -15.55 16.68
N TYR A 137 0.28 -14.56 15.84
CA TYR A 137 1.00 -13.28 15.79
C TYR A 137 0.07 -12.14 16.23
N ARG A 138 0.66 -11.05 16.69
CA ARG A 138 -0.04 -9.80 16.98
C ARG A 138 0.71 -8.62 16.35
N PHE A 139 -0.02 -7.54 16.09
CA PHE A 139 0.61 -6.33 15.59
C PHE A 139 1.32 -5.60 16.73
N CYS A 140 2.60 -5.30 16.54
CA CYS A 140 3.39 -4.51 17.45
C CYS A 140 3.58 -3.10 16.88
N ASP A 141 2.88 -2.12 17.46
CA ASP A 141 2.91 -0.73 16.99
C ASP A 141 4.33 -0.12 17.05
N THR A 142 5.08 -0.40 18.11
CA THR A 142 6.44 0.14 18.28
C THR A 142 7.46 -0.43 17.30
N GLN A 143 7.23 -1.64 16.78
CA GLN A 143 8.06 -2.26 15.74
C GLN A 143 7.42 -2.17 14.35
N ASN A 144 6.21 -1.62 14.25
CA ASN A 144 5.39 -1.47 13.03
C ASN A 144 5.27 -2.74 12.18
N LYS A 145 5.10 -3.90 12.84
CA LYS A 145 4.96 -5.21 12.19
C LYS A 145 4.27 -6.26 13.05
N CYS A 146 3.79 -7.32 12.42
CA CYS A 146 3.35 -8.52 13.12
C CYS A 146 4.55 -9.24 13.72
N ILE A 147 4.44 -9.59 15.00
CA ILE A 147 5.41 -10.37 15.77
C ILE A 147 4.69 -11.55 16.45
N PRO A 148 5.39 -12.64 16.81
CA PRO A 148 4.80 -13.72 17.59
C PRO A 148 4.09 -13.20 18.85
N ALA A 149 2.96 -13.80 19.20
CA ALA A 149 2.10 -13.31 20.27
C ALA A 149 2.77 -13.36 21.66
N ASP A 150 3.72 -14.26 21.86
CA ASP A 150 4.54 -14.44 23.06
C ASP A 150 5.79 -13.55 23.10
N HIS A 151 6.12 -12.85 22.01
CA HIS A 151 7.25 -11.92 21.96
C HIS A 151 6.86 -10.56 22.54
N CYS A 152 7.82 -9.90 23.19
CA CYS A 152 7.69 -8.52 23.59
C CYS A 152 7.66 -7.58 22.36
N CYS A 153 6.85 -6.56 22.45
CA CYS A 153 6.72 -5.48 21.48
C CYS A 153 7.58 -4.28 21.89
N ASN A 154 7.57 -3.98 23.19
CA ASN A 154 8.30 -2.87 23.81
C ASN A 154 8.71 -3.23 25.24
N ALA A 155 9.51 -2.36 25.87
CA ALA A 155 10.06 -2.59 27.20
C ALA A 155 9.01 -2.71 28.32
N PHE A 156 7.80 -2.14 28.16
CA PHE A 156 6.76 -2.21 29.20
C PHE A 156 6.16 -3.61 29.35
N GLU A 157 6.26 -4.43 28.30
CA GLU A 157 5.78 -5.82 28.32
C GLU A 157 6.78 -6.77 28.99
N CYS A 158 8.00 -6.31 29.28
CA CYS A 158 9.04 -7.11 29.92
C CYS A 158 8.97 -7.17 31.45
N GLY A 159 7.82 -6.83 32.04
CA GLY A 159 7.63 -6.81 33.49
C GLY A 159 8.25 -5.59 34.18
N ARG A 160 7.87 -5.39 35.44
CA ARG A 160 8.33 -4.23 36.24
C ARG A 160 9.75 -4.47 36.78
N GLY A 161 10.74 -4.07 35.98
CA GLY A 161 12.13 -3.91 36.36
C GLY A 161 12.80 -2.98 35.36
N SER A 162 13.43 -1.90 35.80
CA SER A 162 13.95 -0.80 34.97
C SER A 162 15.08 -1.18 33.99
N GLU A 163 15.43 -2.47 33.92
CA GLU A 163 16.58 -2.97 33.16
C GLU A 163 16.18 -3.89 32.01
N ASN A 164 14.91 -4.30 31.93
CA ASN A 164 14.47 -5.21 30.90
C ASN A 164 14.21 -4.44 29.61
N ARG A 165 14.99 -4.77 28.58
CA ARG A 165 14.78 -4.28 27.22
C ARG A 165 14.10 -5.34 26.41
N CYS A 166 13.14 -4.91 25.61
CA CYS A 166 12.63 -5.76 24.56
C CYS A 166 13.60 -5.74 23.39
N ASP A 167 14.21 -6.88 23.09
CA ASP A 167 15.00 -7.01 21.88
C ASP A 167 14.06 -7.03 20.68
N ALA A 168 14.25 -6.12 19.73
CA ALA A 168 13.35 -6.03 18.58
C ALA A 168 13.39 -7.34 17.78
N THR A 169 12.22 -7.81 17.37
CA THR A 169 12.14 -8.98 16.52
C THR A 169 12.83 -8.69 15.19
N THR A 170 13.54 -9.66 14.64
CA THR A 170 14.18 -9.60 13.33
C THR A 170 13.92 -10.90 12.61
N THR A 171 13.58 -10.80 11.32
CA THR A 171 13.39 -11.97 10.47
C THR A 171 14.69 -12.21 9.71
N SER A 172 15.11 -13.46 9.64
CA SER A 172 16.32 -13.88 8.97
C SER A 172 16.05 -15.06 8.05
N ALA A 173 16.64 -15.08 6.86
CA ALA A 173 16.54 -16.18 5.91
C ALA A 173 17.86 -16.92 5.82
N ARG A 174 17.80 -18.25 5.76
CA ARG A 174 18.93 -19.07 5.30
C ARG A 174 18.92 -19.08 3.78
N VAL A 175 19.87 -18.35 3.20
CA VAL A 175 20.05 -18.28 1.75
C VAL A 175 21.19 -19.21 1.37
N CYS A 176 20.97 -20.04 0.36
CA CYS A 176 21.94 -20.96 -0.21
C CYS A 176 22.19 -20.59 -1.68
N ILE A 177 23.45 -20.43 -2.06
CA ILE A 177 23.85 -20.35 -3.46
C ILE A 177 24.43 -21.71 -3.89
N PHE A 178 24.10 -22.09 -5.13
CA PHE A 178 24.49 -23.31 -5.79
C PHE A 178 25.27 -23.00 -7.06
N GLY A 179 26.20 -23.87 -7.40
CA GLY A 179 26.98 -23.86 -8.64
C GLY A 179 27.85 -25.10 -8.69
N THR A 180 29.17 -24.90 -8.69
CA THR A 180 30.20 -25.94 -8.43
C THR A 180 30.12 -26.51 -7.01
N GLY A 181 29.55 -25.77 -6.06
CA GLY A 181 29.30 -26.17 -4.67
C GLY A 181 28.00 -25.58 -4.10
N LYS A 182 27.73 -25.85 -2.82
CA LYS A 182 26.63 -25.26 -2.04
C LYS A 182 27.20 -24.47 -0.87
N ALA A 183 26.91 -23.17 -0.80
CA ALA A 183 27.26 -22.33 0.34
C ALA A 183 26.00 -21.66 0.89
N CYS A 184 25.80 -21.72 2.20
CA CYS A 184 24.61 -21.17 2.86
C CYS A 184 24.96 -20.24 4.01
N LYS A 185 24.19 -19.16 4.17
CA LYS A 185 24.40 -18.18 5.24
C LYS A 185 23.05 -17.57 5.66
N PHE A 186 22.99 -17.12 6.92
CA PHE A 186 21.82 -16.39 7.43
C PHE A 186 21.94 -14.90 7.13
N TYR A 187 20.89 -14.38 6.52
CA TYR A 187 20.71 -12.99 6.15
C TYR A 187 19.59 -12.41 6.98
N ASP A 188 19.86 -11.28 7.64
CA ASP A 188 18.82 -10.57 8.38
C ASP A 188 18.15 -9.58 7.42
N GLU A 189 16.86 -9.32 7.62
CA GLU A 189 16.09 -8.35 6.84
C GLU A 189 16.82 -7.00 6.75
N ASP A 190 16.84 -6.42 5.54
CA ASP A 190 17.46 -5.16 5.17
C ASP A 190 18.97 -5.06 5.47
N ARG A 191 19.67 -6.20 5.64
CA ARG A 191 21.13 -6.24 5.82
C ARG A 191 21.82 -6.92 4.66
N SER A 192 22.82 -6.22 4.08
CA SER A 192 23.75 -6.83 3.13
C SER A 192 24.79 -7.68 3.86
N LYS A 193 25.06 -8.89 3.36
CA LYS A 193 26.23 -9.68 3.79
C LYS A 193 26.90 -10.31 2.57
N PRO A 194 28.22 -10.15 2.41
CA PRO A 194 28.92 -10.84 1.34
C PRO A 194 28.91 -12.36 1.57
N LEU A 195 28.77 -13.11 0.47
CA LEU A 195 29.03 -14.54 0.38
C LEU A 195 30.18 -14.76 -0.59
N ILE A 196 31.13 -15.61 -0.23
CA ILE A 196 32.29 -15.93 -1.07
C ILE A 196 32.12 -17.34 -1.63
N ILE A 197 32.12 -17.47 -2.96
CA ILE A 197 32.03 -18.75 -3.67
C ILE A 197 33.04 -18.73 -4.81
N ASP A 198 33.90 -19.75 -4.87
CA ASP A 198 34.97 -19.87 -5.87
C ASP A 198 35.82 -18.60 -6.02
N GLY A 199 36.12 -17.94 -4.89
CA GLY A 199 36.90 -16.70 -4.86
C GLY A 199 36.16 -15.44 -5.33
N LYS A 200 34.89 -15.54 -5.75
CA LYS A 200 34.05 -14.39 -6.08
C LYS A 200 33.24 -13.95 -4.87
N VAL A 201 33.19 -12.63 -4.65
CA VAL A 201 32.34 -12.02 -3.63
C VAL A 201 31.00 -11.68 -4.26
N ILE A 202 29.93 -12.19 -3.67
CA ILE A 202 28.55 -11.93 -4.09
C ILE A 202 27.85 -11.21 -2.93
N ASP A 203 27.42 -9.98 -3.17
CA ASP A 203 26.59 -9.25 -2.23
C ASP A 203 25.14 -9.67 -2.36
N ILE A 204 24.60 -10.19 -1.27
CA ILE A 204 23.19 -10.58 -1.17
C ILE A 204 22.54 -9.68 -0.14
N VAL A 205 21.40 -9.10 -0.53
CA VAL A 205 20.52 -8.33 0.36
C VAL A 205 19.17 -9.02 0.37
N ILE A 206 18.64 -9.28 1.55
CA ILE A 206 17.25 -9.69 1.73
C ILE A 206 16.47 -8.46 2.14
N GLY A 207 15.56 -8.03 1.26
CA GLY A 207 14.60 -6.98 1.55
C GLY A 207 13.48 -7.49 2.45
N LYS A 208 12.35 -6.80 2.40
CA LYS A 208 11.23 -7.09 3.30
C LYS A 208 10.68 -8.49 3.10
N PHE A 209 10.43 -9.15 4.22
CA PHE A 209 9.75 -10.44 4.23
C PHE A 209 8.25 -10.26 4.02
N ASN A 210 7.67 -11.19 3.27
CA ASN A 210 6.25 -11.36 3.16
C ASN A 210 5.94 -12.86 3.34
N TYR A 211 5.30 -13.24 4.45
CA TYR A 211 5.03 -14.64 4.73
C TYR A 211 4.21 -15.36 3.65
N THR A 212 3.47 -14.62 2.82
CA THR A 212 2.68 -15.18 1.72
C THR A 212 3.51 -15.38 0.46
N TYR A 213 4.47 -14.50 0.18
CA TYR A 213 5.16 -14.42 -1.11
C TYR A 213 6.69 -14.59 -1.05
N GLY A 214 7.22 -14.89 0.14
CA GLY A 214 8.66 -15.06 0.35
C GLY A 214 9.36 -13.74 0.69
N ALA A 215 10.55 -13.52 0.12
CA ALA A 215 11.29 -12.27 0.32
C ALA A 215 11.78 -11.71 -1.01
N GLU A 216 11.86 -10.38 -1.11
CA GLU A 216 12.61 -9.72 -2.17
C GLU A 216 14.11 -9.95 -1.88
N MET A 217 14.80 -10.63 -2.79
CA MET A 217 16.22 -10.89 -2.71
C MET A 217 16.93 -10.11 -3.80
N ARG A 218 18.05 -9.47 -3.45
CA ARG A 218 18.95 -8.83 -4.40
C ARG A 218 20.28 -9.55 -4.42
N VAL A 219 20.76 -9.88 -5.61
CA VAL A 219 22.08 -10.48 -5.83
C VAL A 219 22.81 -9.60 -6.83
N GLY A 220 23.75 -8.78 -6.35
CA GLY A 220 24.28 -7.67 -7.13
C GLY A 220 23.18 -6.68 -7.53
N ASP A 221 23.01 -6.47 -8.85
CA ASP A 221 22.02 -5.56 -9.41
C ASP A 221 20.65 -6.22 -9.70
N GLU A 222 20.59 -7.54 -9.71
CA GLU A 222 19.38 -8.29 -10.03
C GLU A 222 18.47 -8.42 -8.80
N ARG A 223 17.14 -8.44 -9.05
CA ARG A 223 16.12 -8.57 -8.01
C ARG A 223 15.19 -9.73 -8.30
N PHE A 224 14.87 -10.50 -7.26
CA PHE A 224 14.05 -11.70 -7.35
C PHE A 224 13.08 -11.74 -6.19
N ASN A 225 11.88 -12.28 -6.41
CA ASN A 225 11.03 -12.74 -5.32
C ASN A 225 11.31 -14.23 -5.14
N VAL A 226 11.76 -14.62 -3.95
CA VAL A 226 12.13 -16.01 -3.65
C VAL A 226 11.22 -16.50 -2.53
N THR A 227 10.46 -17.56 -2.79
CA THR A 227 9.72 -18.28 -1.75
C THR A 227 10.58 -19.38 -1.11
N PRO A 228 10.33 -19.79 0.14
CA PRO A 228 11.04 -20.92 0.74
C PRO A 228 10.97 -22.16 -0.15
N GLY A 229 12.12 -22.79 -0.40
CA GLY A 229 12.25 -23.96 -1.28
C GLY A 229 12.36 -23.62 -2.77
N GLN A 230 12.04 -22.40 -3.21
CA GLN A 230 12.18 -22.00 -4.62
C GLN A 230 13.65 -21.75 -4.99
N ARG A 231 14.10 -22.38 -6.07
CA ARG A 231 15.42 -22.15 -6.66
C ARG A 231 15.31 -21.20 -7.85
N VAL A 232 16.14 -20.17 -7.87
CA VAL A 232 16.19 -19.15 -8.92
C VAL A 232 17.57 -19.16 -9.56
N SER A 233 17.65 -19.15 -10.89
CA SER A 233 18.93 -19.06 -11.61
C SER A 233 19.37 -17.59 -11.71
N ILE A 234 20.64 -17.31 -11.40
CA ILE A 234 21.21 -15.95 -11.37
C ILE A 234 22.33 -15.75 -12.42
N GLY A 235 22.30 -16.57 -13.47
CA GLY A 235 23.30 -16.56 -14.55
C GLY A 235 24.62 -17.23 -14.17
N GLY A 236 25.48 -17.47 -15.17
CA GLY A 236 26.82 -18.05 -14.97
C GLY A 236 26.83 -19.47 -14.38
N GLY A 237 25.72 -20.22 -14.49
CA GLY A 237 25.56 -21.54 -13.88
C GLY A 237 25.29 -21.51 -12.37
N LEU A 238 25.07 -20.33 -11.79
CA LEU A 238 24.74 -20.17 -10.38
C LEU A 238 23.22 -20.14 -10.18
N GLY A 239 22.79 -20.65 -9.04
CA GLY A 239 21.41 -20.51 -8.57
C GLY A 239 21.35 -20.15 -7.11
N VAL A 240 20.25 -19.55 -6.67
CA VAL A 240 20.00 -19.18 -5.28
C VAL A 240 18.69 -19.81 -4.79
N GLN A 241 18.65 -20.22 -3.53
CA GLN A 241 17.48 -20.77 -2.87
C GLN A 241 17.39 -20.19 -1.45
N MET A 242 16.16 -19.95 -1.00
CA MET A 242 15.89 -19.70 0.40
C MET A 242 15.42 -21.00 1.05
N ASP A 243 16.20 -21.56 1.99
CA ASP A 243 15.93 -22.87 2.58
C ASP A 243 15.02 -22.75 3.83
N ASP A 244 15.23 -21.71 4.64
CA ASP A 244 14.62 -21.59 5.96
C ASP A 244 14.41 -20.11 6.33
N ILE A 245 13.39 -19.82 7.13
CA ILE A 245 13.13 -18.49 7.70
C ILE A 245 13.11 -18.64 9.22
N LYS A 246 13.93 -17.85 9.90
CA LYS A 246 14.02 -17.81 11.36
C LYS A 246 13.76 -16.42 11.87
N GLU A 247 12.96 -16.35 12.91
CA GLU A 247 12.78 -15.14 13.70
C GLU A 247 13.72 -15.16 14.89
N LYS A 248 14.19 -13.98 15.28
CA LYS A 248 15.05 -13.75 16.44
C LYS A 248 14.61 -12.50 17.19
N GLY A 249 14.95 -12.40 18.46
CA GLY A 249 14.50 -11.30 19.31
C GLY A 249 13.03 -11.48 19.71
N GLY A 250 12.42 -10.44 20.25
CA GLY A 250 11.14 -10.53 20.95
C GLY A 250 11.28 -11.04 22.38
N GLU A 251 12.50 -11.24 22.83
CA GLU A 251 12.83 -11.66 24.18
C GLU A 251 13.12 -10.42 25.04
N CYS A 252 12.81 -10.54 26.33
CA CYS A 252 13.17 -9.53 27.30
C CYS A 252 14.58 -9.82 27.82
N SER A 253 15.55 -9.00 27.44
CA SER A 253 16.92 -9.09 27.94
C SER A 253 17.14 -8.12 29.09
N SER A 254 17.74 -8.62 30.17
CA SER A 254 18.33 -7.77 31.20
C SER A 254 19.73 -7.36 30.73
N ARG A 255 20.08 -6.08 30.84
CA ARG A 255 21.50 -5.72 30.73
C ARG A 255 22.20 -6.32 31.94
N SER A 256 23.14 -7.24 31.72
CA SER A 256 24.22 -7.43 32.69
C SER A 256 24.96 -6.10 32.76
N ILE A 257 24.70 -5.31 33.81
CA ILE A 257 25.52 -4.14 34.10
C ILE A 257 26.89 -4.70 34.47
N VAL A 258 27.82 -4.68 33.51
CA VAL A 258 29.24 -4.90 33.80
C VAL A 258 29.68 -3.70 34.63
N THR A 259 29.55 -3.83 35.95
CA THR A 259 30.04 -2.82 36.87
C THR A 259 31.55 -2.97 36.91
N PHE A 260 32.26 -2.06 36.25
CA PHE A 260 33.72 -1.94 36.40
C PHE A 260 34.02 -1.38 37.80
N VAL A 261 34.00 -2.26 38.81
CA VAL A 261 34.62 -1.95 40.09
C VAL A 261 36.11 -2.11 39.88
N GLY A 262 36.87 -1.03 40.07
CA GLY A 262 38.29 -0.97 39.76
C GLY A 262 39.06 -2.19 40.27
N GLY A 263 39.66 -2.94 39.34
CA GLY A 263 40.79 -3.82 39.61
C GLY A 263 40.56 -5.33 39.65
N ASN A 264 39.34 -5.86 39.59
CA ASN A 264 39.15 -7.32 39.44
C ASN A 264 37.84 -7.67 38.75
N GLN A 265 37.93 -8.40 37.63
CA GLN A 265 36.75 -8.94 36.96
C GLN A 265 36.25 -10.17 37.70
N SER A 266 35.05 -10.09 38.26
CA SER A 266 34.26 -11.25 38.66
C SER A 266 32.95 -11.24 37.88
N ILE A 267 32.80 -12.19 36.97
CA ILE A 267 31.56 -12.43 36.21
C ILE A 267 30.69 -13.33 37.10
N SER A 268 29.58 -12.81 37.62
CA SER A 268 28.53 -13.66 38.20
C SER A 268 27.51 -13.97 37.10
N SER A 269 27.50 -15.23 36.67
CA SER A 269 26.47 -15.85 35.82
C SER A 269 25.16 -16.04 36.55
#